data_AF-A0A4P6X8D0-F1
#
_entry.id   AF-A0A4P6X8D0-F1
#
_cell.length_a   1.000
_cell.length_b   1.000
_cell.length_c   1.000
_cell.angle_alpha   90.00
_cell.angle_beta   90.00
_cell.angle_gamma   90.00
#
_symmetry.space_group_name_H-M   'P 1'
#
loop_
_entity.id
_entity.type
_entity.pdbx_description
1 polymer ?
#
loop_
_entity_poly.entity_id
_entity_poly.type
_entity_poly.pdbx_seq_one_letter_code
_entity_poly.pdbx_strand_id
1 'polypeptide(L)'
;MEDVLVPIAVCGTLFIGMPWVILHYITKWRQAPKITNEDEKLLDELYSLARRLEERLGTVERIIAVDHPEWRASMPLAEPTPYDPARRN
;
A
#
# COMPACT_ATOMS: atom_id res chain seq x y z
N MET A 1 27.49 6.63 -51.06
CA MET A 1 27.80 6.29 -49.64
C MET A 1 26.52 6.01 -48.85
N GLU A 2 25.41 6.66 -49.17
CA GLU A 2 24.11 6.47 -48.53
C GLU A 2 23.53 5.06 -48.75
N ASP A 3 23.77 4.44 -49.91
CA ASP A 3 23.30 3.08 -50.24
C ASP A 3 23.86 1.98 -49.31
N VAL A 4 24.98 2.24 -48.64
CA VAL A 4 25.59 1.33 -47.66
C VAL A 4 25.18 1.71 -46.23
N LEU A 5 25.03 3.02 -45.96
CA LEU A 5 24.70 3.53 -44.64
C LEU A 5 23.27 3.18 -44.20
N VAL A 6 22.30 3.29 -45.12
CA VAL A 6 20.88 3.02 -44.85
C VAL A 6 20.64 1.58 -44.38
N PRO A 7 21.11 0.52 -45.08
CA PRO A 7 20.89 -0.85 -44.61
C PRO A 7 21.59 -1.14 -43.27
N ILE A 8 22.77 -0.56 -43.01
CA ILE A 8 23.46 -0.71 -41.72
C ILE A 8 22.65 -0.06 -40.58
N ALA A 9 22.12 1.14 -40.80
CA ALA A 9 21.29 1.83 -39.83
C ALA A 9 19.99 1.05 -39.55
N VAL A 10 19.31 0.58 -40.60
CA VAL A 10 18.07 -0.20 -40.49
C VAL A 10 18.28 -1.51 -39.74
N CYS A 11 19.33 -2.27 -40.09
CA CYS A 11 19.68 -3.49 -39.38
C CYS A 11 20.07 -3.20 -37.93
N GLY A 12 20.84 -2.15 -37.66
CA GLY A 12 21.18 -1.73 -36.30
C GLY A 12 19.94 -1.42 -35.47
N THR A 13 19.00 -0.62 -35.97
CA THR A 13 17.79 -0.27 -35.22
C THR A 13 16.87 -1.48 -35.02
N LEU A 14 16.71 -2.35 -36.00
CA LEU A 14 15.88 -3.56 -35.87
C LEU A 14 16.48 -4.57 -34.88
N PHE A 15 17.76 -4.90 -35.02
CA PHE A 15 18.38 -5.95 -34.22
C PHE A 15 18.95 -5.49 -32.88
N ILE A 16 19.24 -4.19 -32.73
CA ILE A 16 19.77 -3.64 -31.47
C ILE A 16 18.67 -2.85 -30.77
N GLY A 17 17.97 -1.99 -31.50
CA GLY A 17 16.88 -1.17 -30.96
C GLY A 17 15.69 -1.98 -30.48
N MET A 18 15.23 -2.97 -31.26
CA MET A 18 14.06 -3.76 -30.86
C MET A 18 14.32 -4.61 -29.59
N PRO A 19 15.43 -5.36 -29.46
CA PRO A 19 15.75 -6.06 -28.21
C PRO A 19 16.04 -5.10 -27.04
N TRP A 20 16.61 -3.92 -27.29
CA TRP A 20 16.84 -2.91 -26.26
C TRP A 20 15.53 -2.41 -25.65
N VAL A 21 14.51 -2.13 -26.49
CA VAL A 21 13.17 -1.74 -26.02
C VAL A 21 12.56 -2.86 -25.18
N ILE A 22 12.62 -4.11 -25.65
CA ILE A 22 12.13 -5.27 -24.90
C ILE A 22 12.83 -5.35 -23.54
N LEU A 23 14.16 -5.23 -23.49
CA LEU A 23 14.93 -5.30 -22.25
C LEU A 23 14.65 -4.11 -21.30
N HIS A 24 14.41 -2.92 -21.85
CA HIS A 24 14.01 -1.74 -21.08
C HIS A 24 12.68 -1.96 -20.36
N TYR A 25 11.68 -2.49 -21.06
CA TYR A 25 10.37 -2.74 -20.46
C TYR A 25 10.40 -3.93 -19.49
N ILE A 26 11.20 -4.96 -19.74
CA ILE A 26 11.40 -6.07 -18.79
C ILE A 26 12.06 -5.58 -17.50
N THR A 27 13.10 -4.74 -17.58
CA THR A 27 13.77 -4.18 -16.39
C THR A 27 12.85 -3.23 -15.62
N LYS A 28 12.07 -2.39 -16.31
CA LYS A 28 11.00 -1.58 -15.71
C LYS A 28 9.92 -2.43 -15.03
N TRP A 29 9.52 -3.55 -15.63
CA TRP A 29 8.49 -4.41 -15.06
C TRP A 29 8.99 -5.19 -13.83
N ARG A 30 10.28 -5.57 -13.81
CA ARG A 30 10.93 -6.14 -12.62
C ARG A 30 11.21 -5.12 -11.52
N GLN A 31 11.27 -3.83 -11.87
CA GLN A 31 11.32 -2.72 -10.91
C GLN A 31 9.95 -2.30 -10.39
N ALA A 32 8.85 -2.90 -10.86
CA ALA A 32 7.55 -2.68 -10.24
C ALA A 32 7.64 -3.12 -8.76
N PRO A 33 7.36 -2.24 -7.79
CA PRO A 33 7.55 -2.53 -6.39
C PRO A 33 6.60 -3.65 -5.98
N LYS A 34 7.13 -4.87 -5.89
CA LYS A 34 6.56 -5.89 -5.01
C LYS A 34 6.74 -5.37 -3.60
N ILE A 35 5.75 -5.58 -2.72
CA ILE A 35 5.85 -5.27 -1.29
C ILE A 35 7.24 -5.69 -0.82
N THR A 36 8.06 -4.70 -0.52
CA THR A 36 9.47 -4.93 -0.25
C THR A 36 9.57 -5.37 1.20
N ASN A 37 10.61 -6.11 1.59
CA ASN A 37 10.73 -6.59 2.98
C ASN A 37 10.77 -5.43 4.01
N GLU A 38 11.17 -4.24 3.58
CA GLU A 38 11.08 -2.99 4.35
C GLU A 38 9.62 -2.57 4.61
N ASP A 39 8.72 -2.73 3.64
CA ASP A 39 7.30 -2.42 3.79
C ASP A 39 6.63 -3.39 4.77
N GLU A 40 6.99 -4.67 4.72
CA GLU A 40 6.54 -5.67 5.70
C GLU A 40 6.98 -5.31 7.12
N LYS A 41 8.23 -4.88 7.27
CA LYS A 41 8.77 -4.43 8.55
C LYS A 41 8.06 -3.17 9.05
N LEU A 42 7.80 -2.20 8.16
CA LEU A 42 7.05 -0.99 8.50
C LEU A 42 5.63 -1.34 8.97
N LEU A 43 4.95 -2.28 8.30
CA LEU A 43 3.63 -2.75 8.72
C LEU A 43 3.67 -3.42 10.10
N ASP A 44 4.67 -4.22 10.39
CA ASP A 44 4.83 -4.86 11.70
C ASP A 44 5.12 -3.84 12.81
N GLU A 45 5.93 -2.83 12.52
CA GLU A 45 6.16 -1.70 13.42
C GLU A 45 4.87 -0.91 13.68
N LEU A 46 4.10 -0.57 12.64
CA LEU A 46 2.81 0.10 12.77
C LEU A 46 1.81 -0.72 13.58
N TYR A 47 1.76 -2.04 13.37
CA TYR A 47 0.92 -2.94 14.14
C TYR A 47 1.31 -2.95 15.62
N SER A 48 2.62 -3.01 15.91
CA SER A 48 3.13 -2.96 17.29
C SER A 48 2.80 -1.64 17.99
N LEU A 49 2.84 -0.52 17.25
CA LEU A 49 2.49 0.80 17.76
C LEU A 49 0.99 0.91 18.04
N ALA A 50 0.16 0.41 17.12
CA ALA A 50 -1.29 0.37 17.31
C ALA A 50 -1.66 -0.43 18.57
N ARG A 51 -1.04 -1.59 18.78
CA ARG A 51 -1.27 -2.43 19.96
C ARG A 51 -0.95 -1.71 21.27
N ARG A 52 0.18 -1.00 21.32
CA ARG A 52 0.58 -0.20 22.49
C ARG A 52 -0.35 0.99 22.73
N LEU A 53 -0.85 1.60 21.66
CA LEU A 53 -1.84 2.68 21.77
C LEU A 53 -3.13 2.16 22.39
N GLU A 54 -3.60 0.98 21.96
CA GLU A 54 -4.78 0.32 22.49
C GLU A 54 -4.63 -0.05 23.98
N GLU A 55 -3.48 -0.59 24.39
CA GLU A 55 -3.18 -0.85 25.80
C GLU A 55 -3.25 0.41 26.67
N ARG A 56 -2.76 1.54 26.16
CA ARG A 56 -2.84 2.83 26.85
C ARG A 56 -4.24 3.40 26.85
N LEU A 57 -4.98 3.19 25.76
CA LEU A 57 -6.39 3.58 25.65
C LEU A 57 -7.19 2.97 26.80
N GLY A 58 -6.99 1.68 27.13
CA GLY A 58 -7.66 1.04 28.26
C GLY A 58 -7.42 1.74 29.62
N THR A 59 -6.24 2.34 29.81
CA THR A 59 -5.97 3.15 31.02
C THR A 59 -6.71 4.48 30.97
N VAL A 60 -6.74 5.14 29.81
CA VAL A 60 -7.49 6.38 29.58
C VAL A 60 -8.98 6.14 29.76
N GLU A 61 -9.53 5.06 29.22
CA GLU A 61 -10.93 4.65 29.39
C GLU A 61 -11.29 4.44 30.87
N ARG A 62 -10.38 3.84 31.65
CA ARG A 62 -10.58 3.65 33.08
C ARG A 62 -10.60 4.98 33.84
N ILE A 63 -9.72 5.93 33.49
CA ILE A 63 -9.70 7.26 34.11
C ILE A 63 -10.99 8.01 33.77
N ILE A 64 -11.36 8.04 32.49
CA ILE A 64 -12.59 8.70 32.03
C ILE A 64 -13.83 8.05 32.66
N ALA A 65 -13.86 6.73 32.85
CA ALA A 65 -14.95 6.05 33.53
C ALA A 65 -15.10 6.43 35.01
N VAL A 66 -14.00 6.83 35.67
CA VAL A 66 -14.04 7.33 37.06
C VAL A 66 -14.49 8.79 37.10
N ASP A 67 -14.04 9.62 36.15
CA ASP A 67 -14.34 11.05 36.12
C ASP A 67 -15.74 11.36 35.56
N HIS A 68 -16.23 10.56 34.61
CA HIS A 68 -17.50 10.74 33.90
C HIS A 68 -18.16 9.39 33.59
N PRO A 69 -18.91 8.76 34.51
CA PRO A 69 -19.45 7.40 34.33
C PRO A 69 -20.38 7.22 33.11
N GLU A 70 -20.99 8.30 32.61
CA GLU A 70 -21.88 8.35 31.46
C GLU A 70 -21.19 8.42 30.09
N TRP A 71 -19.86 8.54 30.04
CA TRP A 71 -19.10 8.81 28.81
C TRP A 71 -19.26 7.74 27.71
N ARG A 72 -19.53 6.48 28.07
CA ARG A 72 -19.77 5.41 27.08
C ARG A 72 -21.09 5.58 26.34
N ALA A 73 -22.09 6.17 26.98
CA ALA A 73 -23.41 6.39 26.38
C ALA A 73 -23.43 7.57 25.39
N SER A 74 -22.47 8.49 25.49
CA SER A 74 -22.32 9.62 24.55
C SER A 74 -21.46 9.32 23.32
N MET A 75 -20.85 8.12 23.25
CA MET A 75 -20.06 7.69 22.10
C MET A 75 -20.99 7.30 20.93
N PRO A 76 -20.89 7.93 19.74
CA PRO A 76 -21.79 7.66 18.61
C PRO A 76 -21.76 6.22 18.06
N LEU A 77 -20.71 5.46 18.39
CA LEU A 77 -20.52 4.07 17.97
C LEU A 77 -21.02 3.04 19.01
N ALA A 78 -21.51 3.49 20.17
CA ALA A 78 -22.00 2.60 21.21
C ALA A 78 -23.40 2.04 20.90
N GLU A 79 -24.14 2.66 19.96
CA GLU A 79 -25.28 1.99 19.37
C GLU A 79 -24.79 0.93 18.38
N PRO A 80 -25.05 -0.37 18.60
CA PRO A 80 -24.91 -1.35 17.55
C PRO A 80 -25.91 -0.98 16.46
N THR A 81 -25.47 -0.22 15.45
CA THR A 81 -26.25 -0.01 14.24
C THR A 81 -26.58 -1.41 13.71
N PRO A 82 -27.85 -1.79 13.58
CA PRO A 82 -28.20 -3.09 13.03
C PRO A 82 -27.50 -3.24 11.69
N TYR A 83 -26.63 -4.25 11.57
CA TYR A 83 -25.98 -4.56 10.31
C TYR A 83 -27.09 -4.80 9.28
N ASP A 84 -27.20 -3.92 8.29
CA ASP A 84 -28.19 -4.01 7.23
C ASP A 84 -27.58 -4.77 6.03
N PRO A 85 -27.88 -6.07 5.87
CA PRO A 85 -27.34 -6.87 4.77
C PRO A 85 -27.83 -6.40 3.39
N ALA A 86 -28.84 -5.51 3.31
CA ALA A 86 -29.42 -5.06 2.05
C ALA A 86 -28.58 -3.98 1.33
N ARG A 87 -27.61 -3.35 1.99
CA ARG A 87 -26.73 -2.33 1.38
C ARG A 87 -25.60 -2.89 0.49
N ARG A 88 -25.52 -4.21 0.33
CA ARG A 88 -24.45 -4.89 -0.42
C ARG A 88 -24.78 -5.12 -1.91
N ASN A 89 -25.95 -4.68 -2.38
CA ASN A 89 -26.38 -4.77 -3.78
C ASN A 89 -26.62 -3.38 -4.38
#